data_AF-A0A965LGA4-F1
#
_entry.id   AF-A0A965LGA4-F1
#
_cell.length_a   1.000
_cell.length_b   1.000
_cell.length_c   1.000
_cell.angle_alpha   90.00
_cell.angle_beta   90.00
_cell.angle_gamma   90.00
#
_symmetry.space_group_name_H-M   'P 1'
#
loop_
_entity.id
_entity.type
_entity.pdbx_description
1 polymer ?
#
loop_
_entity_poly.entity_id
_entity_poly.type
_entity_poly.pdbx_seq_one_letter_code
_entity_poly.pdbx_strand_id
1 'polypeptide(L)'
;MAWLASKGFTQSQFDASGLAVDVTDSPIDNGTVNVNHFALYMNGTISNNSPSRVVYTRLEGTANTGSVTSAQDGHGNLNAHIIAGQVNLSGSPHVDSSGYHFGTGICPYVKVGGSIIFDTSSFTSPNYPNLASRAFRDGVRISSNSWGADTAGAYDVDAQSYDALVRDAQPTGSAVPAAGNQQMTFVFAAGNAGPGTKTVGSPGTAKNVITAGAAENVQPFGGADSSGVADTGADSANDVIDFSSRGPCSDSRAKPDIVAPGTHVSGGVPQATKTMSGTGTKLA
;
A
#
# COMPACT_ATOMS: atom_id res chain seq x y z
N MET A 1 -19.23 -4.32 -7.30
CA MET A 1 -19.43 -2.85 -7.18
C MET A 1 -20.78 -2.43 -6.61
N ALA A 2 -21.91 -3.09 -6.93
CA ALA A 2 -23.24 -2.72 -6.43
C ALA A 2 -23.34 -2.68 -4.88
N TRP A 3 -22.66 -3.61 -4.19
CA TRP A 3 -22.62 -3.61 -2.72
C TRP A 3 -22.01 -2.32 -2.15
N LEU A 4 -20.87 -1.87 -2.66
CA LEU A 4 -20.24 -0.60 -2.24
C LEU A 4 -21.18 0.59 -2.44
N ALA A 5 -21.84 0.66 -3.60
CA ALA A 5 -22.83 1.69 -3.89
C ALA A 5 -24.01 1.65 -2.89
N SER A 6 -24.47 0.46 -2.49
CA SER A 6 -25.52 0.29 -1.47
C SER A 6 -25.10 0.77 -0.07
N LYS A 7 -23.78 0.86 0.18
CA LYS A 7 -23.20 1.41 1.41
C LYS A 7 -22.85 2.90 1.29
N GLY A 8 -23.19 3.55 0.17
CA GLY A 8 -22.91 4.95 -0.06
C GLY A 8 -21.46 5.23 -0.46
N PHE A 9 -20.75 4.25 -1.03
CA PHE A 9 -19.45 4.43 -1.67
C PHE A 9 -19.63 4.35 -3.19
N THR A 10 -19.57 5.51 -3.85
CA THR A 10 -19.73 5.62 -5.31
C THR A 10 -18.53 6.33 -5.93
N GLN A 11 -18.23 6.03 -7.20
CA GLN A 11 -17.17 6.71 -7.95
C GLN A 11 -17.31 8.25 -7.88
N SER A 12 -18.53 8.77 -8.06
CA SER A 12 -18.80 10.21 -8.03
C SER A 12 -18.42 10.89 -6.70
N GLN A 13 -18.59 10.21 -5.56
CA GLN A 13 -18.19 10.76 -4.26
C GLN A 13 -16.68 10.82 -4.12
N PHE A 14 -15.94 9.82 -4.62
CA PHE A 14 -14.48 9.81 -4.60
C PHE A 14 -13.89 10.82 -5.59
N ASP A 15 -14.52 10.99 -6.76
CA ASP A 15 -14.12 12.01 -7.71
C ASP A 15 -14.29 13.42 -7.14
N ALA A 16 -15.44 13.66 -6.47
CA ALA A 16 -15.75 14.95 -5.84
C ALA A 16 -14.85 15.25 -4.63
N SER A 17 -14.52 14.24 -3.81
CA SER A 17 -13.64 14.43 -2.65
C SER A 17 -12.17 14.56 -3.05
N GLY A 18 -11.79 13.98 -4.19
CA GLY A 18 -10.39 13.89 -4.62
C GLY A 18 -9.53 13.03 -3.68
N LEU A 19 -10.13 12.18 -2.84
CA LEU A 19 -9.41 11.38 -1.85
C LEU A 19 -8.33 10.53 -2.52
N ALA A 20 -7.11 10.64 -1.99
CA ALA A 20 -5.96 9.87 -2.43
C ALA A 20 -5.25 9.21 -1.24
N VAL A 21 -4.71 8.02 -1.49
CA VAL A 21 -3.84 7.28 -0.58
C VAL A 21 -2.43 7.22 -1.16
N ASP A 22 -1.44 7.60 -0.39
CA ASP A 22 -0.05 7.42 -0.76
C ASP A 22 0.41 5.99 -0.47
N VAL A 23 1.14 5.42 -1.41
CA VAL A 23 1.92 4.20 -1.25
C VAL A 23 3.37 4.64 -1.20
N THR A 24 3.94 4.63 0.01
CA THR A 24 5.38 4.88 0.21
C THR A 24 6.10 3.54 0.17
N ASP A 25 6.71 3.21 -0.96
CA ASP A 25 7.24 1.86 -1.24
C ASP A 25 8.20 1.87 -2.45
N SER A 26 8.41 0.73 -3.11
CA SER A 26 8.92 0.62 -4.47
C SER A 26 7.91 1.14 -5.49
N PRO A 27 8.29 1.32 -6.77
CA PRO A 27 7.40 2.00 -7.70
C PRO A 27 6.11 1.26 -8.04
N ILE A 28 5.12 2.04 -8.50
CA ILE A 28 3.88 1.54 -9.08
C ILE A 28 4.07 1.39 -10.59
N ASP A 29 3.84 0.19 -11.10
CA ASP A 29 3.81 -0.15 -12.53
C ASP A 29 5.00 0.45 -13.32
N ASN A 30 4.75 1.28 -14.33
CA ASN A 30 5.80 1.88 -15.16
C ASN A 30 6.46 3.13 -14.55
N GLY A 31 6.12 3.49 -13.31
CA GLY A 31 6.71 4.63 -12.65
C GLY A 31 6.22 5.99 -13.12
N THR A 32 5.10 6.03 -13.85
CA THR A 32 4.49 7.27 -14.35
C THR A 32 3.04 7.38 -13.87
N VAL A 33 2.45 8.58 -13.95
CA VAL A 33 1.00 8.73 -13.74
C VAL A 33 0.20 8.06 -14.86
N ASN A 34 0.79 7.83 -16.04
CA ASN A 34 0.16 7.13 -17.16
C ASN A 34 0.52 5.65 -17.14
N VAL A 35 0.09 4.94 -16.09
CA VAL A 35 0.38 3.52 -15.88
C VAL A 35 -0.13 2.63 -17.00
N ASN A 36 0.53 1.49 -17.19
CA ASN A 36 0.21 0.46 -18.14
C ASN A 36 -0.87 -0.51 -17.65
N HIS A 37 -1.04 -0.66 -16.33
CA HIS A 37 -2.00 -1.61 -15.75
C HIS A 37 -3.44 -1.06 -15.76
N PHE A 38 -4.36 -1.76 -16.45
CA PHE A 38 -5.78 -1.36 -16.57
C PHE A 38 -6.52 -1.16 -15.25
N ALA A 39 -6.25 -1.99 -14.23
CA ALA A 39 -6.99 -1.93 -12.98
C ALA A 39 -6.75 -0.64 -12.18
N LEU A 40 -5.75 0.18 -12.52
CA LEU A 40 -5.55 1.52 -11.96
C LEU A 40 -6.32 2.60 -12.74
N TYR A 41 -7.18 2.22 -13.68
CA TYR A 41 -8.10 3.09 -14.41
C TYR A 41 -9.55 2.81 -14.04
N MET A 42 -10.41 3.79 -14.27
CA MET A 42 -11.85 3.66 -14.01
C MET A 42 -12.42 2.41 -14.69
N ASN A 43 -13.25 1.66 -13.94
CA ASN A 43 -13.84 0.36 -14.32
C ASN A 43 -12.85 -0.77 -14.63
N GLY A 44 -11.54 -0.55 -14.46
CA GLY A 44 -10.54 -1.50 -14.91
C GLY A 44 -10.49 -1.57 -16.44
N THR A 45 -10.46 -0.43 -17.10
CA THR A 45 -10.25 -0.38 -18.56
C THR A 45 -9.50 0.88 -18.91
N ILE A 46 -8.48 0.75 -19.77
CA ILE A 46 -7.84 1.90 -20.40
C ILE A 46 -8.67 2.26 -21.62
N SER A 47 -9.26 3.46 -21.64
CA SER A 47 -9.86 4.02 -22.85
C SER A 47 -9.08 5.26 -23.28
N ASN A 48 -9.23 5.68 -24.54
CA ASN A 48 -8.57 6.88 -25.03
C ASN A 48 -8.98 8.08 -24.16
N ASN A 49 -8.00 8.77 -23.58
CA ASN A 49 -8.15 9.91 -22.65
C ASN A 49 -8.69 9.60 -21.25
N SER A 50 -8.86 8.34 -20.83
CA SER A 50 -9.12 8.05 -19.41
C SER A 50 -7.87 8.32 -18.57
N PRO A 51 -7.93 9.22 -17.57
CA PRO A 51 -6.80 9.38 -16.66
C PRO A 51 -6.66 8.13 -15.80
N SER A 52 -5.41 7.76 -15.52
CA SER A 52 -5.11 6.83 -14.44
C SER A 52 -5.55 7.41 -13.10
N ARG A 53 -5.83 6.54 -12.13
CA ARG A 53 -6.03 6.92 -10.72
C ARG A 53 -4.71 7.16 -9.97
N VAL A 54 -3.56 6.93 -10.60
CA VAL A 54 -2.25 7.33 -10.07
C VAL A 54 -2.05 8.83 -10.26
N VAL A 55 -2.05 9.60 -9.16
CA VAL A 55 -2.02 11.07 -9.20
C VAL A 55 -0.62 11.66 -9.20
N TYR A 56 0.34 10.96 -8.63
CA TYR A 56 1.75 11.28 -8.72
C TYR A 56 2.59 10.02 -8.56
N THR A 57 3.83 10.14 -8.98
CA THR A 57 4.89 9.17 -8.74
C THR A 57 6.18 9.96 -8.63
N ARG A 58 6.95 9.73 -7.56
CA ARG A 58 8.12 10.56 -7.26
C ARG A 58 9.13 9.78 -6.45
N LEU A 59 10.39 9.82 -6.88
CA LEU A 59 11.52 9.37 -6.07
C LEU A 59 11.70 10.31 -4.88
N GLU A 60 11.74 9.74 -3.69
CA GLU A 60 11.99 10.44 -2.44
C GLU A 60 13.33 9.98 -1.87
N GLY A 61 14.14 10.91 -1.38
CA GLY A 61 15.51 10.61 -0.93
C GLY A 61 16.55 10.71 -2.04
N THR A 62 17.58 9.88 -1.97
CA THR A 62 18.72 9.89 -2.89
C THR A 62 18.65 8.68 -3.82
N ALA A 63 18.74 8.94 -5.12
CA ALA A 63 18.80 7.91 -6.15
C ALA A 63 20.03 6.99 -5.97
N ASN A 64 19.81 5.68 -5.97
CA ASN A 64 20.88 4.69 -6.02
C ASN A 64 21.51 4.56 -7.43
N THR A 65 22.69 3.96 -7.53
CA THR A 65 23.29 3.71 -8.85
C THR A 65 22.41 2.75 -9.66
N GLY A 66 21.94 3.19 -10.83
CA GLY A 66 21.03 2.40 -11.66
C GLY A 66 19.56 2.50 -11.26
N SER A 67 19.18 3.52 -10.46
CA SER A 67 17.79 3.82 -10.15
C SER A 67 16.89 3.74 -11.37
N VAL A 68 15.79 3.02 -11.20
CA VAL A 68 14.64 3.15 -12.08
C VAL A 68 13.46 3.60 -11.27
N THR A 69 12.54 4.29 -11.93
CA THR A 69 11.24 4.62 -11.34
C THR A 69 10.17 3.61 -11.72
N SER A 70 10.45 2.60 -12.55
CA SER A 70 9.49 1.52 -12.87
C SER A 70 9.59 0.36 -11.87
N ALA A 71 8.45 -0.28 -11.58
CA ALA A 71 8.34 -1.39 -10.65
C ALA A 71 9.12 -2.62 -11.15
N GLN A 72 10.21 -2.98 -10.47
CA GLN A 72 11.01 -4.17 -10.77
C GLN A 72 10.67 -5.35 -9.84
N ASP A 73 10.48 -5.09 -8.54
CA ASP A 73 10.15 -6.12 -7.54
C ASP A 73 8.64 -6.39 -7.41
N GLY A 74 7.80 -5.45 -7.83
CA GLY A 74 6.34 -5.55 -7.78
C GLY A 74 5.72 -5.22 -6.41
N HIS A 75 6.50 -4.95 -5.36
CA HIS A 75 6.00 -4.80 -4.00
C HIS A 75 5.09 -3.57 -3.84
N GLY A 76 5.56 -2.38 -4.24
CA GLY A 76 4.75 -1.16 -4.21
C GLY A 76 3.55 -1.23 -5.17
N ASN A 77 3.71 -1.92 -6.30
CA ASN A 77 2.61 -2.17 -7.23
C ASN A 77 1.50 -3.02 -6.58
N LEU A 78 1.85 -4.15 -5.95
CA LEU A 78 0.90 -5.00 -5.25
C LEU A 78 0.14 -4.22 -4.17
N ASN A 79 0.85 -3.44 -3.34
CA ASN A 79 0.25 -2.60 -2.30
C ASN A 79 -0.74 -1.57 -2.89
N ALA A 80 -0.39 -0.91 -4.00
CA ALA A 80 -1.30 0.01 -4.68
C ALA A 80 -2.58 -0.68 -5.19
N HIS A 81 -2.46 -1.92 -5.66
CA HIS A 81 -3.61 -2.71 -6.12
C HIS A 81 -4.50 -3.20 -4.97
N ILE A 82 -3.92 -3.62 -3.84
CA ILE A 82 -4.69 -3.97 -2.63
C ILE A 82 -5.54 -2.77 -2.19
N ILE A 83 -5.01 -1.56 -2.28
CA ILE A 83 -5.72 -0.34 -1.89
C ILE A 83 -6.79 0.02 -2.94
N ALA A 84 -6.39 0.17 -4.20
CA ALA A 84 -7.16 0.91 -5.19
C ALA A 84 -7.40 0.18 -6.51
N GLY A 85 -7.01 -1.10 -6.64
CA GLY A 85 -7.29 -1.88 -7.84
C GLY A 85 -8.80 -1.86 -8.14
N GLN A 86 -9.18 -1.54 -9.37
CA GLN A 86 -10.57 -1.60 -9.81
C GLN A 86 -10.68 -2.55 -10.97
N VAL A 87 -11.38 -3.65 -10.75
CA VAL A 87 -11.77 -4.57 -11.81
C VAL A 87 -13.28 -4.59 -11.80
N ASN A 88 -13.92 -4.12 -12.87
CA ASN A 88 -15.38 -4.17 -13.04
C ASN A 88 -15.77 -4.87 -14.34
N LEU A 89 -14.95 -5.84 -14.75
CA LEU A 89 -15.13 -6.66 -15.94
C LEU A 89 -15.76 -7.99 -15.54
N SER A 90 -16.67 -8.49 -16.37
CA SER A 90 -17.39 -9.74 -16.13
C SER A 90 -16.73 -10.95 -16.79
N GLY A 91 -16.95 -12.13 -16.22
CA GLY A 91 -16.52 -13.40 -16.80
C GLY A 91 -15.04 -13.70 -16.56
N SER A 92 -14.62 -14.89 -16.97
CA SER A 92 -13.22 -15.26 -16.92
C SER A 92 -12.40 -14.33 -17.82
N PRO A 93 -11.23 -13.85 -17.39
CA PRO A 93 -10.51 -14.24 -16.16
C PRO A 93 -10.69 -13.30 -14.96
N HIS A 94 -11.69 -12.40 -14.99
CA HIS A 94 -11.85 -11.32 -14.01
C HIS A 94 -12.71 -11.67 -12.81
N VAL A 95 -13.57 -12.69 -12.94
CA VAL A 95 -14.57 -13.04 -11.94
C VAL A 95 -14.50 -14.52 -11.62
N ASP A 96 -14.59 -14.87 -10.34
CA ASP A 96 -14.70 -16.25 -9.88
C ASP A 96 -16.11 -16.84 -10.10
N SER A 97 -16.30 -18.11 -9.75
CA SER A 97 -17.59 -18.79 -9.87
C SER A 97 -18.68 -18.22 -8.96
N SER A 98 -18.31 -17.47 -7.91
CA SER A 98 -19.22 -16.84 -6.95
C SER A 98 -19.53 -15.38 -7.28
N GLY A 99 -18.93 -14.83 -8.34
CA GLY A 99 -19.14 -13.45 -8.77
C GLY A 99 -18.19 -12.43 -8.15
N TYR A 100 -17.14 -12.85 -7.43
CA TYR A 100 -16.13 -11.95 -6.88
C TYR A 100 -15.08 -11.61 -7.93
N HIS A 101 -14.69 -10.34 -7.97
CA HIS A 101 -13.77 -9.82 -8.97
C HIS A 101 -12.32 -9.91 -8.48
N PHE A 102 -11.48 -10.66 -9.18
CA PHE A 102 -10.05 -10.74 -8.90
C PHE A 102 -9.35 -9.39 -9.09
N GLY A 103 -8.37 -9.08 -8.24
CA GLY A 103 -7.58 -7.85 -8.34
C GLY A 103 -8.33 -6.56 -8.00
N THR A 104 -9.56 -6.66 -7.46
CA THR A 104 -10.28 -5.52 -6.90
C THR A 104 -9.75 -5.23 -5.50
N GLY A 105 -9.19 -4.03 -5.32
CA GLY A 105 -8.73 -3.54 -4.04
C GLY A 105 -9.88 -3.19 -3.10
N ILE A 106 -9.52 -2.91 -1.85
CA ILE A 106 -10.46 -2.60 -0.75
C ILE A 106 -11.25 -1.32 -1.03
N CYS A 107 -10.61 -0.32 -1.64
CA CYS A 107 -11.21 0.97 -1.94
C CYS A 107 -11.05 1.31 -3.44
N PRO A 108 -11.76 0.60 -4.33
CA PRO A 108 -11.48 0.61 -5.78
C PRO A 108 -11.73 1.96 -6.47
N TYR A 109 -12.38 2.90 -5.81
CA TYR A 109 -12.64 4.24 -6.35
C TYR A 109 -11.59 5.29 -5.96
N VAL A 110 -10.71 4.98 -5.00
CA VAL A 110 -9.72 5.94 -4.48
C VAL A 110 -8.60 6.18 -5.48
N LYS A 111 -8.04 7.39 -5.44
CA LYS A 111 -6.80 7.72 -6.15
C LYS A 111 -5.60 7.21 -5.34
N VAL A 112 -4.48 6.97 -6.01
CA VAL A 112 -3.23 6.56 -5.36
C VAL A 112 -2.05 7.43 -5.77
N GLY A 113 -1.16 7.72 -4.85
CA GLY A 113 0.14 8.33 -5.13
C GLY A 113 1.27 7.33 -4.87
N GLY A 114 2.37 7.44 -5.61
CA GLY A 114 3.58 6.64 -5.39
C GLY A 114 4.73 7.50 -4.86
N SER A 115 5.08 7.36 -3.59
CA SER A 115 6.32 7.89 -3.03
C SER A 115 7.38 6.79 -3.06
N ILE A 116 8.30 6.87 -4.02
CA ILE A 116 9.30 5.83 -4.26
C ILE A 116 10.45 6.02 -3.28
N ILE A 117 10.56 5.12 -2.30
CA ILE A 117 11.63 5.09 -1.29
C ILE A 117 12.50 3.83 -1.37
N PHE A 118 12.09 2.88 -2.20
CA PHE A 118 12.91 1.75 -2.62
C PHE A 118 13.06 1.79 -4.14
N ASP A 119 14.27 2.01 -4.62
CA ASP A 119 14.61 1.90 -6.04
C ASP A 119 15.62 0.76 -6.22
N THR A 120 15.39 -0.11 -7.20
CA THR A 120 16.21 -1.34 -7.34
C THR A 120 16.30 -2.13 -6.02
N SER A 121 15.20 -2.15 -5.26
CA SER A 121 15.09 -2.76 -3.93
C SER A 121 16.04 -2.20 -2.85
N SER A 122 16.66 -1.04 -3.10
CA SER A 122 17.54 -0.34 -2.17
C SER A 122 16.84 0.86 -1.56
N PHE A 123 16.97 1.03 -0.24
CA PHE A 123 16.38 2.17 0.47
C PHE A 123 17.08 3.48 0.08
N THR A 124 16.30 4.50 -0.26
CA THR A 124 16.80 5.79 -0.76
C THR A 124 17.10 6.81 0.35
N SER A 125 16.83 6.47 1.62
CA SER A 125 17.00 7.36 2.77
C SER A 125 16.27 8.72 2.62
N PRO A 126 14.94 8.73 2.47
CA PRO A 126 14.17 9.96 2.32
C PRO A 126 14.18 10.80 3.60
N ASN A 127 13.96 12.10 3.44
CA ASN A 127 13.61 12.97 4.56
C ASN A 127 12.09 12.87 4.79
N TYR A 128 11.66 12.26 5.90
CA TYR A 128 10.23 11.99 6.14
C TYR A 128 9.34 13.25 6.16
N PRO A 129 9.73 14.39 6.76
CA PRO A 129 8.95 15.63 6.63
C PRO A 129 8.78 16.11 5.19
N ASN A 130 9.81 16.00 4.34
CA ASN A 130 9.72 16.36 2.93
C ASN A 130 8.77 15.42 2.18
N LEU A 131 8.84 14.11 2.46
CA LEU A 131 7.97 13.11 1.87
C LEU A 131 6.50 13.39 2.23
N ALA A 132 6.20 13.49 3.53
CA ALA A 132 4.85 13.74 4.03
C ALA A 132 4.29 15.08 3.50
N SER A 133 5.10 16.14 3.51
CA SER A 133 4.63 17.47 3.11
C SER A 133 4.26 17.56 1.63
N ARG A 134 5.00 16.89 0.76
CA ARG A 134 4.70 16.81 -0.67
C ARG A 134 3.47 15.92 -0.93
N ALA A 135 3.37 14.76 -0.29
CA ALA A 135 2.18 13.91 -0.40
C ALA A 135 0.91 14.65 0.04
N PHE A 136 0.97 15.36 1.18
CA PHE A 136 -0.15 16.15 1.69
C PHE A 136 -0.58 17.27 0.73
N ARG A 137 0.40 18.00 0.16
CA ARG A 137 0.17 19.00 -0.89
C ARG A 137 -0.55 18.40 -2.10
N ASP A 138 -0.19 17.17 -2.47
CA ASP A 138 -0.75 16.46 -3.63
C ASP A 138 -2.13 15.83 -3.33
N GLY A 139 -2.76 16.19 -2.20
CA GLY A 139 -4.14 15.82 -1.85
C GLY A 139 -4.25 14.56 -1.00
N VAL A 140 -3.14 13.90 -0.68
CA VAL A 140 -3.15 12.68 0.14
C VAL A 140 -3.46 13.01 1.60
N ARG A 141 -4.27 12.16 2.23
CA ARG A 141 -4.57 12.21 3.67
C ARG A 141 -4.27 10.92 4.42
N ILE A 142 -3.91 9.85 3.70
CA ILE A 142 -3.55 8.54 4.24
C ILE A 142 -2.29 8.07 3.52
N SER A 143 -1.25 7.66 4.25
CA SER A 143 -0.07 6.99 3.68
C SER A 143 0.02 5.57 4.20
N SER A 144 0.18 4.63 3.27
CA SER A 144 0.42 3.21 3.52
C SER A 144 1.90 2.91 3.33
N ASN A 145 2.50 2.30 4.35
CA ASN A 145 3.95 2.12 4.47
C ASN A 145 4.24 0.64 4.79
N SER A 146 4.50 -0.16 3.75
CA SER A 146 4.77 -1.59 3.88
C SER A 146 6.26 -1.88 4.02
N TRP A 147 6.91 -1.15 4.93
CA TRP A 147 8.36 -1.19 5.18
C TRP A 147 8.66 -0.84 6.63
N GLY A 148 9.87 -1.17 7.08
CA GLY A 148 10.35 -0.83 8.41
C GLY A 148 11.68 -1.52 8.73
N ALA A 149 12.30 -1.11 9.82
CA ALA A 149 13.51 -1.70 10.37
C ALA A 149 13.17 -2.59 11.57
N ASP A 150 13.81 -3.77 11.65
CA ASP A 150 13.75 -4.60 12.85
C ASP A 150 14.53 -3.95 13.99
N THR A 151 13.78 -3.39 14.94
CA THR A 151 14.31 -2.61 16.08
C THR A 151 13.91 -3.22 17.42
N ALA A 152 13.48 -4.48 17.43
CA ALA A 152 13.02 -5.19 18.62
C ALA A 152 11.97 -4.39 19.45
N GLY A 153 11.03 -3.72 18.77
CA GLY A 153 9.99 -2.92 19.40
C GLY A 153 10.45 -1.57 19.95
N ALA A 154 11.65 -1.09 19.62
CA ALA A 154 12.15 0.20 20.10
C ALA A 154 11.37 1.40 19.55
N TYR A 155 11.23 2.43 20.39
CA TYR A 155 10.73 3.74 19.98
C TYR A 155 11.94 4.64 19.68
N ASP A 156 12.31 4.74 18.41
CA ASP A 156 13.52 5.43 17.93
C ASP A 156 13.19 6.80 17.30
N VAL A 157 14.13 7.38 16.56
CA VAL A 157 13.98 8.69 15.92
C VAL A 157 12.98 8.67 14.75
N ASP A 158 12.80 7.53 14.10
CA ASP A 158 11.86 7.37 13.01
C ASP A 158 10.44 7.31 13.56
N ALA A 159 10.23 6.54 14.63
CA ALA A 159 8.96 6.48 15.35
C ALA A 159 8.56 7.87 15.90
N GLN A 160 9.52 8.61 16.48
CA GLN A 160 9.30 9.99 16.94
C GLN A 160 8.91 10.94 15.80
N SER A 161 9.55 10.79 14.64
CA SER A 161 9.26 11.62 13.46
C SER A 161 7.83 11.40 12.99
N TYR A 162 7.40 10.15 12.81
CA TYR A 162 6.03 9.85 12.38
C TYR A 162 4.98 10.21 13.44
N ASP A 163 5.30 10.14 14.73
CA ASP A 163 4.41 10.64 15.79
C ASP A 163 4.10 12.14 15.64
N ALA A 164 5.08 12.94 15.23
CA ALA A 164 4.88 14.36 14.95
C ALA A 164 4.14 14.57 13.62
N LEU A 165 4.48 13.81 12.58
CA LEU A 165 3.92 13.97 11.22
C LEU A 165 2.44 13.61 11.13
N VAL A 166 1.93 12.71 11.99
CA VAL A 166 0.48 12.42 12.07
C VAL A 166 -0.31 13.69 12.37
N ARG A 167 0.21 14.55 13.25
CA ARG A 167 -0.44 15.82 13.63
C ARG A 167 -0.19 16.90 12.59
N ASP A 168 1.03 16.99 12.08
CA ASP A 168 1.46 18.02 11.15
C ASP A 168 2.38 17.44 10.08
N ALA A 169 1.79 17.12 8.91
CA ALA A 169 2.49 16.60 7.75
C ALA A 169 3.28 17.68 6.98
N GLN A 170 3.09 18.97 7.27
CA GLN A 170 3.75 20.09 6.58
C GLN A 170 4.51 21.00 7.56
N PRO A 171 5.35 20.45 8.45
CA PRO A 171 5.99 21.24 9.50
C PRO A 171 7.00 22.25 8.93
N THR A 172 7.34 23.26 9.71
CA THR A 172 8.42 24.20 9.41
C THR A 172 9.71 23.45 9.05
N GLY A 173 10.33 23.81 7.92
CA GLY A 173 11.56 23.19 7.44
C GLY A 173 11.34 21.95 6.54
N SER A 174 10.09 21.51 6.36
CA SER A 174 9.75 20.55 5.30
C SER A 174 9.80 21.20 3.91
N ALA A 175 9.70 20.38 2.86
CA ALA A 175 9.74 20.82 1.47
C ALA A 175 8.52 21.67 1.06
N VAL A 176 7.39 21.50 1.74
CA VAL A 176 6.16 22.26 1.50
C VAL A 176 5.58 22.69 2.85
N PRO A 177 6.23 23.65 3.56
CA PRO A 177 5.81 24.02 4.90
C PRO A 177 4.50 24.82 4.86
N ALA A 178 3.62 24.56 5.81
CA ALA A 178 2.38 25.29 5.98
C ALA A 178 2.15 25.63 7.47
N ALA A 179 1.43 26.71 7.74
CA ALA A 179 1.08 27.07 9.10
C ALA A 179 -0.09 26.19 9.61
N GLY A 180 -0.11 25.90 10.90
CA GLY A 180 -1.14 25.08 11.54
C GLY A 180 -0.85 23.59 11.48
N ASN A 181 -1.85 22.77 11.80
CA ASN A 181 -1.72 21.31 11.80
C ASN A 181 -2.28 20.73 10.50
N GLN A 182 -1.46 20.01 9.74
CA GLN A 182 -1.90 19.23 8.58
C GLN A 182 -2.03 17.76 8.96
N GLN A 183 -3.21 17.37 9.44
CA GLN A 183 -3.48 16.03 9.96
C GLN A 183 -3.45 14.97 8.85
N MET A 184 -2.66 13.92 9.04
CA MET A 184 -2.50 12.84 8.07
C MET A 184 -2.41 11.49 8.79
N THR A 185 -3.11 10.48 8.27
CA THR A 185 -3.03 9.12 8.80
C THR A 185 -1.85 8.38 8.18
N PHE A 186 -1.05 7.74 9.01
CA PHE A 186 0.01 6.84 8.56
C PHE A 186 -0.29 5.42 9.04
N VAL A 187 -0.25 4.48 8.11
CA VAL A 187 -0.38 3.05 8.37
C VAL A 187 0.96 2.41 8.07
N PHE A 188 1.53 1.69 9.05
CA PHE A 188 2.78 0.96 8.94
C PHE A 188 2.56 -0.54 9.11
N ALA A 189 3.28 -1.35 8.34
CA ALA A 189 3.37 -2.78 8.63
C ALA A 189 4.05 -3.02 9.99
N ALA A 190 3.61 -4.04 10.71
CA ALA A 190 4.26 -4.45 11.96
C ALA A 190 5.67 -5.02 11.73
N GLY A 191 5.90 -5.62 10.57
CA GLY A 191 7.11 -6.36 10.21
C GLY A 191 6.86 -7.86 10.08
N ASN A 192 7.88 -8.56 9.57
CA ASN A 192 7.84 -10.00 9.26
C ASN A 192 8.84 -10.80 10.12
N ALA A 193 9.09 -10.36 11.36
CA ALA A 193 10.08 -10.95 12.28
C ALA A 193 9.43 -11.81 13.40
N GLY A 194 8.17 -12.22 13.24
CA GLY A 194 7.54 -13.21 14.10
C GLY A 194 8.22 -14.59 14.03
N PRO A 195 7.80 -15.57 14.86
CA PRO A 195 6.64 -15.55 15.76
C PRO A 195 6.94 -14.98 17.16
N GLY A 196 8.18 -14.57 17.43
CA GLY A 196 8.61 -14.07 18.74
C GLY A 196 7.92 -12.78 19.17
N THR A 197 7.89 -12.51 20.48
CA THR A 197 7.44 -11.23 21.05
C THR A 197 8.47 -10.13 20.84
N LYS A 198 8.05 -8.87 20.89
CA LYS A 198 8.92 -7.69 20.73
C LYS A 198 9.63 -7.63 19.39
N THR A 199 8.89 -7.95 18.33
CA THR A 199 9.41 -8.02 16.95
C THR A 199 8.78 -6.97 16.04
N VAL A 200 7.94 -6.08 16.57
CA VAL A 200 7.40 -4.92 15.83
C VAL A 200 8.55 -3.99 15.44
N GLY A 201 8.65 -3.67 14.16
CA GLY A 201 9.67 -2.78 13.61
C GLY A 201 9.31 -1.30 13.67
N SER A 202 10.31 -0.44 13.55
CA SER A 202 10.14 1.02 13.41
C SER A 202 10.01 1.38 11.93
N PRO A 203 9.15 2.34 11.51
CA PRO A 203 8.36 3.28 12.31
C PRO A 203 7.06 2.73 12.92
N GLY A 204 6.70 1.47 12.69
CA GLY A 204 5.48 0.84 13.21
C GLY A 204 5.36 0.81 14.75
N THR A 205 6.42 1.14 15.48
CA THR A 205 6.40 1.32 16.94
C THR A 205 5.91 2.71 17.39
N ALA A 206 5.70 3.66 16.47
CA ALA A 206 5.16 4.99 16.77
C ALA A 206 3.79 4.91 17.45
N LYS A 207 3.47 5.87 18.33
CA LYS A 207 2.24 5.88 19.13
C LYS A 207 1.02 6.35 18.35
N ASN A 208 1.21 7.26 17.41
CA ASN A 208 0.14 7.96 16.69
C ASN A 208 -0.13 7.38 15.29
N VAL A 209 0.68 6.39 14.85
CA VAL A 209 0.43 5.65 13.61
C VAL A 209 -0.45 4.44 13.88
N ILE A 210 -1.12 3.95 12.83
CA ILE A 210 -1.78 2.65 12.84
C ILE A 210 -0.77 1.61 12.38
N THR A 211 -0.59 0.55 13.16
CA THR A 211 0.32 -0.55 12.85
C THR A 211 -0.50 -1.79 12.55
N ALA A 212 -0.29 -2.38 11.38
CA ALA A 212 -1.02 -3.55 10.91
C ALA A 212 -0.16 -4.82 10.95
N GLY A 213 -0.64 -5.85 11.64
CA GLY A 213 -0.10 -7.21 11.55
C GLY A 213 -0.80 -8.03 10.46
N ALA A 214 -0.29 -9.24 10.22
CA ALA A 214 -0.82 -10.17 9.23
C ALA A 214 -1.56 -11.34 9.91
N ALA A 215 -2.81 -11.53 9.52
CA ALA A 215 -3.53 -12.80 9.67
C ALA A 215 -3.37 -13.62 8.40
N GLU A 216 -3.73 -14.89 8.47
CA GLU A 216 -3.91 -15.67 7.25
C GLU A 216 -5.12 -15.14 6.47
N ASN A 217 -5.07 -15.30 5.14
CA ASN A 217 -6.26 -15.18 4.30
C ASN A 217 -6.99 -16.53 4.25
N VAL A 218 -8.14 -16.59 3.56
CA VAL A 218 -8.86 -17.84 3.29
C VAL A 218 -8.91 -18.03 1.78
N GLN A 219 -7.75 -18.30 1.20
CA GLN A 219 -7.57 -18.31 -0.25
C GLN A 219 -6.47 -19.30 -0.66
N PRO A 220 -6.84 -20.56 -0.99
CA PRO A 220 -5.88 -21.51 -1.52
C PRO A 220 -5.49 -21.14 -2.95
N PHE A 221 -4.19 -21.18 -3.25
CA PHE A 221 -3.65 -21.07 -4.61
C PHE A 221 -3.41 -22.45 -5.25
N GLY A 222 -3.54 -23.53 -4.49
CA GLY A 222 -3.19 -24.88 -4.92
C GLY A 222 -1.70 -25.15 -4.84
N GLY A 223 -0.97 -24.37 -4.04
CA GLY A 223 0.48 -24.36 -3.92
C GLY A 223 0.97 -23.19 -3.08
N ALA A 224 2.28 -23.14 -2.87
CA ALA A 224 2.87 -22.01 -2.15
C ALA A 224 2.90 -20.73 -2.98
N ASP A 225 2.71 -19.59 -2.33
CA ASP A 225 2.90 -18.27 -2.95
C ASP A 225 4.39 -17.96 -3.21
N SER A 226 4.66 -16.79 -3.81
CA SER A 226 6.04 -16.35 -4.10
C SER A 226 6.86 -16.00 -2.85
N SER A 227 6.22 -15.91 -1.69
CA SER A 227 6.86 -15.75 -0.38
C SER A 227 7.11 -17.10 0.32
N GLY A 228 6.71 -18.21 -0.31
CA GLY A 228 6.90 -19.56 0.22
C GLY A 228 5.85 -19.98 1.26
N VAL A 229 4.77 -19.21 1.43
CA VAL A 229 3.65 -19.58 2.30
C VAL A 229 2.80 -20.61 1.56
N ALA A 230 2.54 -21.77 2.17
CA ALA A 230 1.68 -22.80 1.60
C ALA A 230 0.20 -22.50 1.86
N ASP A 231 -0.71 -23.23 1.19
CA ASP A 231 -2.16 -23.11 1.43
C ASP A 231 -2.57 -23.29 2.90
N THR A 232 -1.78 -24.01 3.70
CA THR A 232 -1.99 -24.18 5.16
C THR A 232 -1.68 -22.92 5.98
N GLY A 233 -1.13 -21.88 5.35
CA GLY A 233 -0.98 -20.54 5.92
C GLY A 233 -1.95 -19.54 5.30
N ALA A 234 -3.00 -20.04 4.63
CA ALA A 234 -4.03 -19.26 3.96
C ALA A 234 -5.39 -19.98 4.05
N ASP A 235 -5.66 -20.64 5.18
CA ASP A 235 -6.86 -21.45 5.38
C ASP A 235 -7.83 -20.88 6.44
N SER A 236 -7.40 -19.93 7.28
CA SER A 236 -8.19 -19.43 8.40
C SER A 236 -7.92 -17.96 8.75
N ALA A 237 -8.90 -17.09 8.47
CA ALA A 237 -8.82 -15.66 8.83
C ALA A 237 -8.74 -15.37 10.35
N ASN A 238 -8.90 -16.39 11.20
CA ASN A 238 -8.74 -16.25 12.66
C ASN A 238 -7.30 -16.49 13.13
N ASP A 239 -6.43 -17.01 12.26
CA ASP A 239 -5.06 -17.34 12.60
C ASP A 239 -4.11 -16.19 12.22
N VAL A 240 -3.17 -15.91 13.13
CA VAL A 240 -2.10 -14.93 12.89
C VAL A 240 -0.93 -15.69 12.28
N ILE A 241 -0.56 -15.34 11.05
CA ILE A 241 0.53 -16.03 10.35
C ILE A 241 1.85 -15.90 11.11
N ASP A 242 2.68 -16.94 11.05
CA ASP A 242 3.88 -17.07 11.86
C ASP A 242 4.88 -15.92 11.70
N PHE A 243 5.05 -15.41 10.49
CA PHE A 243 5.99 -14.31 10.24
C PHE A 243 5.50 -12.98 10.79
N SER A 244 4.20 -12.79 11.06
CA SER A 244 3.68 -11.49 11.53
C SER A 244 4.39 -11.08 12.81
N SER A 245 5.07 -9.94 12.78
CA SER A 245 5.71 -9.35 13.96
C SER A 245 4.70 -9.09 15.07
N ARG A 246 5.15 -9.27 16.31
CA ARG A 246 4.29 -9.29 17.51
C ARG A 246 4.84 -8.39 18.59
N GLY A 247 3.92 -7.73 19.27
CA GLY A 247 4.25 -6.94 20.44
C GLY A 247 4.67 -7.78 21.65
N PRO A 248 4.71 -7.13 22.82
CA PRO A 248 4.58 -5.69 22.98
C PRO A 248 5.79 -4.94 22.37
N CYS A 249 5.72 -3.61 22.28
CA CYS A 249 6.92 -2.79 22.08
C CYS A 249 7.93 -3.00 23.24
N SER A 250 9.13 -2.45 23.11
CA SER A 250 10.17 -2.55 24.15
C SER A 250 9.71 -1.95 25.49
N ASP A 251 8.91 -0.88 25.42
CA ASP A 251 8.28 -0.14 26.52
C ASP A 251 6.90 -0.67 26.94
N SER A 252 6.52 -1.87 26.50
CA SER A 252 5.28 -2.57 26.85
C SER A 252 3.99 -2.06 26.22
N ARG A 253 4.04 -1.07 25.30
CA ARG A 253 2.85 -0.70 24.52
C ARG A 253 2.39 -1.87 23.65
N ALA A 254 1.07 -2.01 23.49
CA ALA A 254 0.49 -2.97 22.57
C ALA A 254 0.69 -2.51 21.12
N LYS A 255 1.26 -3.38 20.30
CA LYS A 255 1.35 -3.30 18.83
C LYS A 255 1.35 -4.74 18.28
N PRO A 256 0.86 -5.01 17.06
CA PRO A 256 0.16 -4.08 16.17
C PRO A 256 -1.18 -3.59 16.76
N ASP A 257 -1.75 -2.53 16.20
CA ASP A 257 -3.07 -2.03 16.64
C ASP A 257 -4.21 -2.84 16.03
N ILE A 258 -4.01 -3.31 14.80
CA ILE A 258 -4.97 -4.11 14.04
C ILE A 258 -4.27 -5.25 13.30
N VAL A 259 -5.06 -6.22 12.85
CA VAL A 259 -4.61 -7.33 12.00
C VAL A 259 -5.53 -7.41 10.79
N ALA A 260 -4.97 -7.72 9.63
CA ALA A 260 -5.71 -7.98 8.39
C ALA A 260 -5.09 -9.18 7.64
N PRO A 261 -5.82 -9.83 6.71
CA PRO A 261 -5.26 -10.89 5.88
C PRO A 261 -3.99 -10.44 5.16
N GLY A 262 -2.90 -11.20 5.29
CA GLY A 262 -1.58 -10.88 4.77
C GLY A 262 -0.86 -12.04 4.07
N THR A 263 -1.53 -13.18 3.89
CA THR A 263 -1.03 -14.32 3.10
C THR A 263 -1.88 -14.52 1.87
N HIS A 264 -1.29 -15.03 0.78
CA HIS A 264 -2.02 -15.32 -0.47
C HIS A 264 -2.88 -14.13 -0.95
N VAL A 265 -2.37 -12.91 -0.78
CA VAL A 265 -3.07 -11.70 -1.22
C VAL A 265 -2.79 -11.48 -2.70
N SER A 266 -3.83 -11.49 -3.52
CA SER A 266 -3.71 -11.22 -4.95
C SER A 266 -3.93 -9.74 -5.27
N GLY A 267 -3.12 -9.20 -6.19
CA GLY A 267 -3.27 -7.85 -6.74
C GLY A 267 -2.52 -7.75 -8.05
N GLY A 268 -2.54 -6.59 -8.72
CA GLY A 268 -1.98 -6.46 -10.06
C GLY A 268 -0.46 -6.59 -10.12
N VAL A 269 0.03 -6.96 -11.31
CA VAL A 269 1.46 -7.14 -11.62
C VAL A 269 1.92 -6.04 -12.56
N PRO A 270 3.09 -5.41 -12.35
CA PRO A 270 3.62 -4.39 -13.25
C PRO A 270 3.60 -4.82 -14.72
N GLN A 271 3.15 -3.91 -15.59
CA GLN A 271 3.01 -4.17 -17.02
C GLN A 271 4.07 -3.42 -17.83
N ALA A 272 4.83 -4.14 -18.66
CA ALA A 272 5.82 -3.52 -19.55
C ALA A 272 5.18 -2.71 -20.71
N THR A 273 3.94 -3.04 -21.07
CA THR A 273 3.17 -2.37 -22.13
C THR A 273 1.74 -2.14 -21.66
N LYS A 274 1.05 -1.13 -22.20
CA LYS A 274 -0.35 -0.86 -21.85
C LYS A 274 -1.21 -2.09 -22.07
N THR A 275 -1.81 -2.58 -21.00
CA THR A 275 -2.77 -3.67 -21.02
C THR A 275 -4.15 -3.04 -20.87
N MET A 276 -5.00 -3.11 -21.90
CA MET A 276 -6.23 -2.31 -21.98
C MET A 276 -7.35 -2.82 -21.08
N SER A 277 -7.50 -4.13 -20.92
CA SER A 277 -8.56 -4.75 -20.11
C SER A 277 -8.15 -6.02 -19.38
N GLY A 278 -6.86 -6.40 -19.40
CA GLY A 278 -6.37 -7.64 -18.79
C GLY A 278 -6.81 -8.92 -19.52
N THR A 279 -5.88 -9.83 -19.79
CA THR A 279 -6.19 -11.19 -20.29
C THR A 279 -5.14 -12.16 -19.76
N GLY A 280 -5.53 -13.35 -19.29
CA GLY A 280 -4.61 -14.38 -18.82
C GLY A 280 -3.79 -13.96 -17.59
N THR A 281 -2.49 -14.27 -17.56
CA THR A 281 -1.54 -13.95 -16.47
C THR A 281 -1.24 -12.45 -16.28
N LYS A 282 -1.96 -11.56 -16.96
CA LYS A 282 -1.79 -10.09 -16.87
C LYS A 282 -2.77 -9.42 -15.91
N LEU A 283 -3.38 -10.18 -15.01
CA LEU A 283 -4.42 -9.70 -14.08
C LEU A 283 -3.91 -9.53 -12.66
N ALA A 284 -3.06 -10.47 -12.23
CA ALA A 284 -2.51 -10.63 -10.91
C ALA A 284 -1.28 -11.53 -10.96
#